data_AF-A0A6P1PVI3-F1
#
_entry.id   AF-A0A6P1PVI3-F1
#
_cell.length_a   1.000
_cell.length_b   1.000
_cell.length_c   1.000
_cell.angle_alpha   90.00
_cell.angle_beta   90.00
_cell.angle_gamma   90.00
#
_symmetry.space_group_name_H-M   'P 1'
#
loop_
_entity.id
_entity.type
_entity.pdbx_description
1 polymer ?
#
loop_
_entity_poly.entity_id
_entity_poly.type
_entity_poly.pdbx_seq_one_letter_code
_entity_poly.pdbx_strand_id
1 'polypeptide(L)'
;MIIVEKVLGNIKRDALWQTRVASNPVDLLELTQWEAQKSCCRKTTRAGLDLGIALPRQQLLQDGDVILWDEQQARAVVVKIQLRDVMVIHLESLLAREPHSLMRIGFELGHALGNQHWKAVLKETRIFIPLTVATHVMEAVMKTHGFHYLPYSFVPGESVLPALTQAEARLLFGGAEDSATHVHVEHALGQHAIKLK
;
A
#
# COMPACT_ATOMS: atom_id res chain seq x y z
N MET A 1 -23.53 -10.74 -15.43
CA MET A 1 -22.63 -10.72 -14.26
C MET A 1 -22.13 -12.14 -14.03
N ILE A 2 -20.82 -12.35 -14.01
CA ILE A 2 -20.19 -13.65 -13.74
C ILE A 2 -19.81 -13.70 -12.25
N ILE A 3 -20.08 -14.82 -11.58
CA ILE A 3 -19.70 -14.99 -10.16
C ILE A 3 -18.39 -15.76 -10.07
N VAL A 4 -17.44 -15.20 -9.31
CA VAL A 4 -16.13 -15.79 -9.02
C VAL A 4 -16.13 -16.25 -7.57
N GLU A 5 -16.07 -17.57 -7.38
CA GLU A 5 -16.11 -18.20 -6.05
C GLU A 5 -14.76 -18.81 -5.63
N LYS A 6 -13.78 -18.84 -6.55
CA LYS A 6 -12.44 -19.39 -6.30
C LYS A 6 -11.37 -18.70 -7.15
N VAL A 7 -10.13 -18.75 -6.66
CA VAL A 7 -8.92 -18.42 -7.42
C VAL A 7 -8.41 -19.67 -8.14
N LEU A 8 -8.01 -19.53 -9.41
CA LEU A 8 -7.53 -20.63 -10.27
C LEU A 8 -6.02 -20.83 -10.21
N GLY A 9 -5.29 -19.84 -9.73
CA GLY A 9 -3.84 -19.83 -9.54
C GLY A 9 -3.31 -18.40 -9.54
N ASN A 10 -2.00 -18.22 -9.69
CA ASN A 10 -1.35 -16.91 -9.63
C ASN A 10 -0.21 -16.80 -10.66
N ILE A 11 -0.24 -15.75 -11.47
CA ILE A 11 0.73 -15.54 -12.57
C ILE A 11 2.16 -15.28 -12.08
N LYS A 12 2.37 -14.98 -10.79
CA LYS A 12 3.71 -14.76 -10.22
C LYS A 12 4.32 -16.03 -9.64
N ARG A 13 3.50 -17.03 -9.34
CA ARG A 13 3.90 -18.23 -8.59
C ARG A 13 3.75 -19.52 -9.38
N ASP A 14 2.80 -19.57 -10.31
CA ASP A 14 2.47 -20.79 -11.05
C ASP A 14 2.98 -20.74 -12.50
N ALA A 15 3.90 -21.66 -12.84
CA ALA A 15 4.51 -21.75 -14.17
C ALA A 15 3.48 -21.99 -15.30
N LEU A 16 2.40 -22.73 -15.01
CA LEU A 16 1.28 -22.93 -15.92
C LEU A 16 0.67 -21.58 -16.33
N TRP A 17 0.36 -20.73 -15.35
CA TRP A 17 -0.28 -19.45 -15.60
C TRP A 17 0.66 -18.46 -16.24
N GLN A 18 1.94 -18.45 -15.86
CA GLN A 18 2.98 -17.67 -16.55
C GLN A 18 3.03 -17.99 -18.05
N THR A 19 3.02 -19.27 -18.40
CA THR A 19 3.07 -19.72 -19.80
C THR A 19 1.79 -19.34 -20.54
N ARG A 20 0.63 -19.52 -19.91
CA ARG A 20 -0.66 -19.13 -20.50
C ARG A 20 -0.70 -17.64 -20.79
N VAL A 21 -0.41 -16.79 -19.81
CA VAL A 21 -0.52 -15.33 -20.00
C VAL A 21 0.56 -14.74 -20.90
N ALA A 22 1.70 -15.42 -21.09
CA ALA A 22 2.71 -15.00 -22.06
C ALA A 22 2.22 -15.15 -23.52
N SER A 23 1.40 -16.15 -23.79
CA SER A 23 0.92 -16.48 -25.13
C SER A 23 -0.50 -16.00 -25.43
N ASN A 24 -1.17 -15.37 -24.46
CA ASN A 24 -2.60 -15.10 -24.52
C ASN A 24 -2.96 -13.73 -23.92
N PRO A 25 -4.05 -13.10 -24.37
CA PRO A 25 -4.50 -11.83 -23.81
C PRO A 25 -4.90 -11.94 -22.34
N VAL A 26 -4.56 -10.90 -21.59
CA VAL A 26 -4.94 -10.73 -20.18
C VAL A 26 -5.88 -9.55 -20.05
N ASP A 27 -7.00 -9.77 -19.38
CA ASP A 27 -7.88 -8.72 -18.88
C ASP A 27 -7.61 -8.50 -17.39
N LEU A 28 -7.55 -7.24 -16.96
CA LEU A 28 -7.15 -6.90 -15.60
C LEU A 28 -8.38 -6.58 -14.75
N LEU A 29 -8.47 -7.24 -13.61
CA LEU A 29 -9.34 -6.80 -12.52
C LEU A 29 -8.51 -5.92 -11.58
N GLU A 30 -8.64 -4.61 -11.75
CA GLU A 30 -7.89 -3.64 -10.95
C GLU A 30 -8.60 -3.39 -9.62
N LEU A 31 -7.90 -3.65 -8.52
CA LEU A 31 -8.39 -3.52 -7.16
C LEU A 31 -7.46 -2.61 -6.36
N THR A 32 -8.04 -1.83 -5.47
CA THR A 32 -7.26 -1.25 -4.37
C THR A 32 -6.86 -2.34 -3.37
N GLN A 33 -5.82 -2.09 -2.57
CA GLN A 33 -5.44 -2.99 -1.47
C GLN A 33 -6.59 -3.25 -0.48
N TRP A 34 -7.50 -2.29 -0.30
CA TRP A 34 -8.70 -2.45 0.54
C TRP A 34 -9.73 -3.39 -0.08
N GLU A 35 -10.02 -3.23 -1.37
CA GLU A 35 -10.96 -4.11 -2.09
C GLU A 35 -10.47 -5.56 -2.09
N ALA A 36 -9.16 -5.78 -2.25
CA ALA A 36 -8.54 -7.10 -2.20
C ALA A 36 -8.70 -7.82 -0.83
N GLN A 37 -8.97 -7.07 0.25
CA GLN A 37 -9.21 -7.62 1.60
C GLN A 37 -10.67 -8.04 1.83
N LYS A 38 -11.58 -7.75 0.89
CA LYS A 38 -12.99 -8.13 1.02
C LYS A 38 -13.19 -9.54 0.46
N SER A 39 -13.91 -10.38 1.21
CA SER A 39 -14.33 -11.69 0.70
C SER A 39 -15.39 -11.58 -0.40
N CYS A 40 -16.11 -10.45 -0.45
CA CYS A 40 -17.06 -10.18 -1.52
C CYS A 40 -16.97 -8.73 -2.02
N CYS A 41 -17.03 -8.57 -3.34
CA CYS A 41 -17.20 -7.28 -3.99
C CYS A 41 -17.73 -7.46 -5.41
N ARG A 42 -18.34 -6.41 -5.97
CA ARG A 42 -18.69 -6.34 -7.39
C ARG A 42 -17.75 -5.35 -8.07
N LYS A 43 -17.17 -5.76 -9.19
CA LYS A 43 -16.19 -4.94 -9.90
C LYS A 43 -16.19 -5.28 -11.39
N THR A 44 -15.89 -4.29 -12.21
CA THR A 44 -15.76 -4.44 -13.66
C THR A 44 -14.29 -4.50 -14.04
N THR A 45 -13.93 -5.44 -14.91
CA THR A 45 -12.55 -5.53 -15.44
C THR A 45 -12.26 -4.40 -16.42
N ARG A 46 -10.98 -4.24 -16.80
CA ARG A 46 -10.56 -3.23 -17.78
C ARG A 46 -11.22 -3.41 -19.16
N ALA A 47 -11.50 -4.65 -19.57
CA ALA A 47 -12.21 -4.92 -20.82
C ALA A 47 -13.74 -4.85 -20.69
N GLY A 48 -14.29 -4.42 -19.54
CA GLY A 48 -15.71 -4.18 -19.34
C GLY A 48 -16.51 -5.40 -18.82
N LEU A 49 -15.84 -6.45 -18.34
CA LEU A 49 -16.52 -7.64 -17.82
C LEU A 49 -17.02 -7.42 -16.39
N ASP A 50 -18.33 -7.56 -16.17
CA ASP A 50 -18.96 -7.37 -14.85
C ASP A 50 -18.89 -8.63 -13.99
N LEU A 51 -18.13 -8.55 -12.88
CA LEU A 51 -17.83 -9.66 -11.98
C LEU A 51 -18.39 -9.43 -10.57
N GLY A 52 -18.97 -10.48 -10.00
CA GLY A 52 -19.25 -10.61 -8.58
C GLY A 52 -18.25 -11.56 -7.93
N ILE A 53 -17.40 -11.06 -7.05
CA ILE A 53 -16.45 -11.85 -6.26
C ILE A 53 -17.15 -12.30 -4.99
N ALA A 54 -17.14 -13.60 -4.72
CA ALA A 54 -17.74 -14.23 -3.55
C ALA A 54 -16.85 -15.38 -3.06
N LEU A 55 -15.70 -15.03 -2.47
CA LEU A 55 -14.72 -16.00 -1.97
C LEU A 55 -15.11 -16.49 -0.57
N PRO A 56 -14.66 -17.71 -0.18
CA PRO A 56 -14.74 -18.17 1.20
C PRO A 56 -14.08 -17.19 2.17
N ARG A 57 -14.57 -17.08 3.41
CA ARG A 57 -14.17 -16.06 4.40
C ARG A 57 -12.67 -15.96 4.68
N GLN A 58 -11.88 -16.99 4.39
CA GLN A 58 -10.45 -17.06 4.65
C GLN A 58 -9.59 -16.83 3.40
N GLN A 59 -10.22 -16.72 2.23
CA GLN A 59 -9.52 -16.53 0.96
C GLN A 59 -9.62 -15.06 0.54
N LEU A 60 -8.46 -14.41 0.48
CA LEU A 60 -8.32 -13.03 0.00
C LEU A 60 -7.65 -13.04 -1.37
N LEU A 61 -7.98 -12.04 -2.18
CA LEU A 61 -7.32 -11.84 -3.47
C LEU A 61 -5.92 -11.29 -3.25
N GLN A 62 -4.98 -11.83 -4.02
CA GLN A 62 -3.59 -11.40 -4.07
C GLN A 62 -3.27 -10.87 -5.45
N ASP A 63 -2.22 -10.05 -5.51
CA ASP A 63 -1.76 -9.51 -6.78
C ASP A 63 -1.27 -10.64 -7.70
N GLY A 64 -1.77 -10.64 -8.94
CA GLY A 64 -1.51 -11.69 -9.93
C GLY A 64 -2.43 -12.91 -9.85
N ASP A 65 -3.43 -12.94 -8.97
CA ASP A 65 -4.38 -14.05 -8.93
C ASP A 65 -5.18 -14.15 -10.23
N VAL A 66 -5.25 -15.35 -10.78
CA VAL A 66 -6.10 -15.68 -11.94
C VAL A 66 -7.47 -16.09 -11.41
N ILE A 67 -8.49 -15.32 -11.76
CA ILE A 67 -9.85 -15.53 -11.24
C ILE A 67 -10.80 -16.11 -12.27
N LEU A 68 -10.49 -15.94 -13.56
CA LEU A 68 -11.24 -16.53 -14.67
C LEU A 68 -10.30 -16.91 -15.81
N TRP A 69 -10.67 -17.96 -16.53
CA TRP A 69 -10.07 -18.37 -17.78
C TRP A 69 -11.17 -18.68 -18.78
N ASP A 70 -11.23 -17.90 -19.85
CA ASP A 70 -12.13 -18.13 -20.98
C ASP A 70 -11.40 -19.01 -22.00
N GLU A 71 -11.83 -20.26 -22.14
CA GLU A 71 -11.25 -21.20 -23.11
C GLU A 71 -11.53 -20.82 -24.56
N GLN A 72 -12.66 -20.17 -24.85
CA GLN A 72 -13.05 -19.81 -26.22
C GLN A 72 -12.21 -18.65 -26.74
N GLN A 73 -11.96 -17.66 -25.89
CA GLN A 73 -11.16 -16.48 -26.24
C GLN A 73 -9.69 -16.63 -25.85
N ALA A 74 -9.33 -17.77 -25.25
CA ALA A 74 -8.05 -18.02 -24.59
C ALA A 74 -7.63 -16.81 -23.75
N ARG A 75 -8.51 -16.29 -22.89
CA ARG A 75 -8.29 -15.04 -22.15
C ARG A 75 -8.31 -15.29 -20.65
N ALA A 76 -7.29 -14.80 -19.94
CA ALA A 76 -7.26 -14.82 -18.49
C ALA A 76 -7.78 -13.49 -17.92
N VAL A 77 -8.55 -13.55 -16.84
CA VAL A 77 -8.79 -12.39 -15.98
C VAL A 77 -7.86 -12.48 -14.78
N VAL A 78 -7.01 -11.47 -14.60
CA VAL A 78 -5.96 -11.43 -13.59
C VAL A 78 -6.18 -10.25 -12.66
N VAL A 79 -6.08 -10.49 -11.36
CA VAL A 79 -6.12 -9.46 -10.33
C VAL A 79 -4.86 -8.62 -10.40
N LYS A 80 -5.05 -7.30 -10.45
CA LYS A 80 -3.98 -6.32 -10.28
C LYS A 80 -4.32 -5.43 -9.08
N ILE A 81 -3.56 -5.56 -8.00
CA ILE A 81 -3.69 -4.68 -6.85
C ILE A 81 -2.91 -3.41 -7.13
N GLN A 82 -3.61 -2.29 -7.30
CA GLN A 82 -3.03 -0.98 -7.44
C GLN A 82 -2.74 -0.41 -6.06
N LEU A 83 -1.47 -0.10 -5.80
CA LEU A 83 -1.08 0.69 -4.65
C LEU A 83 -1.12 2.16 -5.01
N ARG A 84 -1.45 3.00 -4.02
CA ARG A 84 -1.35 4.45 -4.21
C ARG A 84 0.12 4.84 -4.24
N ASP A 85 0.40 5.90 -4.98
CA ASP A 85 1.66 6.60 -4.87
C ASP A 85 1.91 7.01 -3.42
N VAL A 86 3.19 7.17 -3.07
CA VAL A 86 3.67 7.43 -1.72
C VAL A 86 4.56 8.66 -1.75
N MET A 87 4.29 9.61 -0.86
CA MET A 87 5.24 10.65 -0.50
C MET A 87 6.29 10.06 0.44
N VAL A 88 7.55 10.25 0.10
CA VAL A 88 8.71 9.86 0.92
C VAL A 88 9.40 11.12 1.40
N ILE A 89 9.40 11.35 2.72
CA ILE A 89 10.16 12.44 3.34
C ILE A 89 11.51 11.88 3.81
N HIS A 90 12.59 12.56 3.44
CA HIS A 90 13.97 12.19 3.70
C HIS A 90 14.53 12.96 4.90
N LEU A 91 14.82 12.25 5.99
CA LEU A 91 15.29 12.81 7.26
C LEU A 91 16.80 12.68 7.45
N GLU A 92 17.54 12.15 6.48
CA GLU A 92 18.99 11.91 6.58
C GLU A 92 19.75 13.19 6.96
N SER A 93 19.34 14.33 6.39
CA SER A 93 19.93 15.66 6.69
C SER A 93 19.75 16.11 8.14
N LEU A 94 18.80 15.53 8.87
CA LEU A 94 18.53 15.87 10.27
C LEU A 94 19.44 15.11 11.24
N LEU A 95 20.04 14.00 10.82
CA LEU A 95 20.92 13.20 11.69
C LEU A 95 22.20 13.93 12.09
N ALA A 96 22.63 14.93 11.30
CA ALA A 96 23.78 15.78 11.61
C ALA A 96 23.46 16.91 12.61
N ARG A 97 22.21 17.04 13.06
CA ARG A 97 21.78 18.09 13.98
C ARG A 97 21.90 17.63 15.44
N GLU A 98 21.96 18.61 16.33
CA GLU A 98 21.90 18.38 17.77
C GLU A 98 20.66 17.58 18.18
N PRO A 99 20.77 16.59 19.10
CA PRO A 99 19.67 15.72 19.50
C PRO A 99 18.40 16.46 19.93
N HIS A 100 18.54 17.58 20.64
CA HIS A 100 17.40 18.41 21.05
C HIS A 100 16.63 18.99 19.85
N SER A 101 17.34 19.40 18.81
CA SER A 101 16.71 19.90 17.58
C SER A 101 15.99 18.77 16.83
N LEU A 102 16.58 17.58 16.79
CA LEU A 102 15.98 16.41 16.15
C LEU A 102 14.67 16.00 16.85
N MET A 103 14.66 15.96 18.19
CA MET A 103 13.45 15.65 18.97
C MET A 103 12.32 16.65 18.70
N ARG A 104 12.64 17.95 18.68
CA ARG A 104 11.66 19.00 18.37
C ARG A 104 11.10 18.84 16.96
N ILE A 105 11.96 18.75 15.94
CA ILE A 105 11.54 18.62 14.53
C ILE A 105 10.71 17.35 14.34
N GLY A 106 11.12 16.23 14.93
CA GLY A 106 10.39 14.97 14.86
C GLY A 106 8.99 15.05 15.48
N PHE A 107 8.86 15.67 16.66
CA PHE A 107 7.56 15.88 17.31
C PHE A 107 6.65 16.80 16.49
N GLU A 108 7.17 17.94 16.02
CA GLU A 108 6.40 18.90 15.23
C GLU A 108 5.96 18.30 13.88
N LEU A 109 6.84 17.55 13.22
CA LEU A 109 6.51 16.86 11.97
C LEU A 109 5.45 15.78 12.20
N GLY A 110 5.62 14.96 13.25
CA GLY A 110 4.62 13.96 13.64
C GLY A 110 3.26 14.58 13.96
N HIS A 111 3.23 15.71 14.67
CA HIS A 111 2.00 16.44 14.96
C HIS A 111 1.34 17.00 13.69
N ALA A 112 2.12 17.62 12.79
CA ALA A 112 1.61 18.18 11.54
C ALA A 112 0.99 17.09 10.63
N LEU A 113 1.69 15.97 10.45
CA LEU A 113 1.18 14.84 9.66
C LEU A 113 -0.03 14.18 10.34
N GLY A 114 0.01 14.02 11.66
CA GLY A 114 -1.09 13.45 12.46
C GLY A 114 -2.35 14.30 12.41
N ASN A 115 -2.24 15.63 12.39
CA ASN A 115 -3.38 16.55 12.27
C ASN A 115 -4.11 16.42 10.92
N GLN A 116 -3.45 15.89 9.89
CA GLN A 116 -4.08 15.57 8.59
C GLN A 116 -4.77 14.20 8.57
N HIS A 117 -4.70 13.44 9.67
CA HIS A 117 -5.10 12.03 9.72
C HIS A 117 -4.40 11.17 8.64
N TRP A 118 -3.18 11.56 8.24
CA TRP A 118 -2.41 10.77 7.29
C TRP A 118 -1.75 9.59 8.00
N LYS A 119 -1.99 8.39 7.46
CA LYS A 119 -1.23 7.21 7.86
C LYS A 119 0.23 7.41 7.45
N ALA A 120 1.16 7.08 8.33
CA ALA A 120 2.58 7.23 8.05
C ALA A 120 3.38 6.09 8.69
N VAL A 121 4.47 5.70 8.05
CA VAL A 121 5.46 4.75 8.58
C VAL A 121 6.82 5.39 8.53
N LEU A 122 7.55 5.38 9.65
CA LEU A 122 8.97 5.72 9.69
C LEU A 122 9.80 4.45 9.56
N LYS A 123 10.67 4.38 8.56
CA LYS A 123 11.70 3.34 8.41
C LYS A 123 13.05 4.01 8.25
N GLU A 124 14.00 3.66 9.11
CA GLU A 124 15.34 4.27 9.11
C GLU A 124 15.22 5.81 9.16
N THR A 125 15.59 6.49 8.08
CA THR A 125 15.55 7.94 7.91
C THR A 125 14.44 8.42 6.97
N ARG A 126 13.43 7.59 6.70
CA ARG A 126 12.39 7.88 5.71
C ARG A 126 11.00 7.74 6.28
N ILE A 127 10.15 8.74 6.05
CA ILE A 127 8.72 8.67 6.36
C ILE A 127 7.96 8.42 5.07
N PHE A 128 7.15 7.37 5.05
CA PHE A 128 6.28 6.98 3.94
C PHE A 128 4.84 7.36 4.24
N ILE A 129 4.21 8.09 3.32
CA ILE A 129 2.82 8.56 3.43
C ILE A 129 2.08 8.25 2.12
N PRO A 130 1.04 7.40 2.11
CA PRO A 130 0.26 7.11 0.92
C PRO A 130 -0.53 8.35 0.50
N LEU A 131 -0.65 8.57 -0.81
CA LEU A 131 -1.39 9.69 -1.36
C LEU A 131 -2.89 9.44 -1.21
N THR A 132 -3.49 10.01 -0.16
CA THR A 132 -4.96 10.07 0.04
C THR A 132 -5.57 11.34 -0.55
N VAL A 133 -4.72 12.31 -0.91
CA VAL A 133 -5.06 13.60 -1.51
C VAL A 133 -4.07 13.88 -2.65
N ALA A 134 -4.36 14.88 -3.46
CA ALA A 134 -3.46 15.30 -4.54
C ALA A 134 -2.10 15.79 -4.01
N THR A 135 -1.04 15.57 -4.78
CA THR A 135 0.35 15.94 -4.42
C THR A 135 0.49 17.38 -3.94
N HIS A 136 -0.12 18.33 -4.64
CA HIS A 136 -0.07 19.75 -4.29
C HIS A 136 -0.67 20.08 -2.91
N VAL A 137 -1.64 19.28 -2.43
CA VAL A 137 -2.20 19.41 -1.07
C VAL A 137 -1.16 18.96 -0.06
N MET A 138 -0.43 17.87 -0.34
CA MET A 138 0.64 17.39 0.52
C MET A 138 1.78 18.41 0.62
N GLU A 139 2.19 18.98 -0.51
CA GLU A 139 3.20 20.04 -0.57
C GLU A 139 2.77 21.29 0.21
N ALA A 140 1.50 21.67 0.13
CA ALA A 140 0.95 22.80 0.87
C ALA A 140 1.01 22.59 2.38
N VAL A 141 0.75 21.38 2.88
CA VAL A 141 0.90 21.04 4.31
C VAL A 141 2.37 21.17 4.73
N MET A 142 3.30 20.60 3.95
CA MET A 142 4.73 20.72 4.22
C MET A 142 5.17 22.18 4.30
N LYS A 143 4.67 23.03 3.39
CA LYS A 143 4.97 24.46 3.39
C LYS A 143 4.38 25.18 4.60
N THR A 144 3.09 24.93 4.90
CA THR A 144 2.35 25.60 5.98
C THR A 144 2.95 25.33 7.35
N HIS A 145 3.43 24.11 7.58
CA HIS A 145 4.10 23.72 8.82
C HIS A 145 5.62 23.97 8.82
N GLY A 146 6.15 24.62 7.78
CA GLY A 146 7.57 25.01 7.73
C GLY A 146 8.55 23.90 7.39
N PHE A 147 8.09 22.75 6.90
CA PHE A 147 8.92 21.58 6.55
C PHE A 147 9.35 21.51 5.08
N HIS A 148 9.11 22.55 4.28
CA HIS A 148 9.49 22.60 2.86
C HIS A 148 11.01 22.49 2.60
N TYR A 149 11.84 22.68 3.62
CA TYR A 149 13.29 22.49 3.53
C TYR A 149 13.71 21.01 3.59
N LEU A 150 12.82 20.10 4.04
CA LEU A 150 13.09 18.67 4.03
C LEU A 150 12.97 18.15 2.60
N PRO A 151 13.93 17.36 2.10
CA PRO A 151 13.78 16.71 0.81
C PRO A 151 12.62 15.71 0.87
N TYR A 152 11.79 15.69 -0.16
CA TYR A 152 10.77 14.67 -0.35
C TYR A 152 10.60 14.31 -1.82
N SER A 153 10.03 13.14 -2.07
CA SER A 153 9.72 12.65 -3.42
C SER A 153 8.37 11.92 -3.44
N PHE A 154 7.77 11.81 -4.62
CA PHE A 154 6.58 11.01 -4.86
C PHE A 154 6.97 9.81 -5.70
N VAL A 155 6.66 8.60 -5.22
CA VAL A 155 7.05 7.34 -5.86
C VAL A 155 5.86 6.37 -5.93
N PRO A 156 5.85 5.42 -6.89
CA PRO A 156 4.84 4.36 -6.91
C PRO A 156 4.83 3.54 -5.62
N GLY A 157 3.65 3.16 -5.13
CA GLY A 157 3.51 2.39 -3.88
C GLY A 157 4.21 1.03 -3.91
N GLU A 158 4.27 0.40 -5.08
CA GLU A 158 4.96 -0.88 -5.29
C GLU A 158 6.48 -0.76 -5.03
N SER A 159 7.05 0.41 -5.28
CA SER A 159 8.49 0.65 -5.12
C SER A 159 8.93 0.67 -3.66
N VAL A 160 8.02 0.96 -2.73
CA VAL A 160 8.33 1.04 -1.29
C VAL A 160 8.09 -0.27 -0.55
N LEU A 161 7.32 -1.20 -1.13
CA LEU A 161 7.01 -2.50 -0.50
C LEU A 161 8.26 -3.27 0.01
N PRO A 162 9.39 -3.33 -0.73
CA PRO A 162 10.57 -4.06 -0.24
C PRO A 162 11.17 -3.49 1.06
N ALA A 163 10.92 -2.21 1.36
CA ALA A 163 11.41 -1.56 2.58
C ALA A 163 10.46 -1.74 3.78
N LEU A 164 9.25 -2.26 3.56
CA LEU A 164 8.19 -2.35 4.56
C LEU A 164 7.99 -3.80 5.01
N THR A 165 7.69 -3.97 6.29
CA THR A 165 7.11 -5.22 6.80
C THR A 165 5.67 -5.37 6.31
N GLN A 166 5.14 -6.59 6.40
CA GLN A 166 3.74 -6.85 6.05
C GLN A 166 2.77 -5.99 6.86
N ALA A 167 3.04 -5.76 8.16
CA ALA A 167 2.21 -4.92 9.02
C ALA A 167 2.25 -3.44 8.59
N GLU A 168 3.44 -2.92 8.28
CA GLU A 168 3.63 -1.55 7.81
C GLU A 168 2.96 -1.32 6.44
N ALA A 169 3.14 -2.24 5.49
CA ALA A 169 2.46 -2.18 4.19
C ALA A 169 0.93 -2.21 4.38
N ARG A 170 0.44 -3.02 5.33
CA ARG A 170 -0.99 -3.07 5.66
C ARG A 170 -1.49 -1.79 6.32
N LEU A 171 -0.67 -1.11 7.13
CA LEU A 171 -1.02 0.20 7.67
C LEU A 171 -1.14 1.25 6.55
N LEU A 172 -0.18 1.31 5.62
CA LEU A 172 -0.18 2.33 4.57
C LEU A 172 -1.25 2.09 3.51
N PHE A 173 -1.53 0.84 3.13
CA PHE A 173 -2.39 0.53 2.00
C PHE A 173 -3.72 -0.14 2.39
N GLY A 174 -3.79 -0.75 3.58
CA GLY A 174 -5.01 -1.37 4.10
C GLY A 174 -5.97 -0.34 4.71
N GLY A 175 -6.96 0.08 3.91
CA GLY A 175 -8.02 0.97 4.40
C GLY A 175 -7.54 2.40 4.66
N ALA A 176 -6.53 2.89 3.93
CA ALA A 176 -6.10 4.28 3.99
C ALA A 176 -7.11 5.29 3.39
N GLU A 177 -8.26 4.82 2.90
CA GLU A 177 -9.40 5.69 2.53
C GLU A 177 -10.21 6.15 3.76
N ASP A 178 -10.18 5.38 4.85
CA ASP A 178 -11.02 5.61 6.02
C ASP A 178 -10.16 6.07 7.19
N SER A 179 -10.23 7.38 7.48
CA SER A 179 -9.53 8.02 8.61
C SER A 179 -9.89 7.39 9.97
N ALA A 180 -10.98 6.62 10.06
CA ALA A 180 -11.40 5.93 11.28
C ALA A 180 -10.80 4.52 11.44
N THR A 181 -10.15 3.95 10.42
CA THR A 181 -9.58 2.60 10.50
C THR A 181 -8.17 2.63 11.11
N HIS A 182 -8.10 2.34 12.41
CA HIS A 182 -6.85 2.13 13.15
C HIS A 182 -6.26 0.75 12.84
N VAL A 183 -5.05 0.73 12.26
CA VAL A 183 -4.26 -0.50 12.10
C VAL A 183 -3.11 -0.41 13.11
N HIS A 184 -3.09 -1.31 14.10
CA HIS A 184 -1.99 -1.39 15.05
C HIS A 184 -0.76 -2.02 14.38
N VAL A 185 0.38 -1.35 14.45
CA VAL A 185 1.70 -1.90 14.13
C VAL A 185 2.46 -2.03 15.46
N GLU A 186 2.76 -3.26 15.87
CA GLU A 186 3.64 -3.48 17.03
C GLU A 186 5.07 -3.14 16.62
N HIS A 187 5.61 -2.06 17.20
CA HIS A 187 7.04 -1.82 17.17
C HIS A 187 7.67 -2.57 18.35
N ALA A 188 8.39 -3.66 18.06
CA ALA A 188 9.25 -4.31 19.03
C ALA A 188 10.40 -3.35 19.39
N LEU A 189 10.19 -2.48 20.37
CA LEU A 189 11.27 -1.76 21.02
C LEU A 189 12.15 -2.81 21.67
N GLY A 190 13.32 -3.07 21.08
CA GLY A 190 14.30 -3.99 21.62
C GLY A 190 14.54 -3.67 23.08
N GLN A 191 14.30 -4.64 23.95
CA GLN A 191 14.51 -4.54 25.40
C GLN A 191 16.00 -4.39 25.69
N HIS A 192 16.55 -3.19 25.54
CA HIS A 192 17.78 -2.83 26.24
C HIS A 192 17.40 -2.45 27.66
N ALA A 193 17.36 -3.46 28.52
CA ALA A 193 17.30 -3.26 29.96
C ALA A 193 18.52 -2.44 30.39
N ILE A 194 18.33 -1.14 30.56
CA ILE A 194 19.30 -0.28 31.23
C ILE A 194 19.33 -0.72 32.69
N LYS A 195 20.31 -1.56 33.05
CA LYS A 195 20.64 -1.80 34.46
C LYS A 195 21.31 -0.53 34.98
N LEU A 196 20.54 0.31 35.65
CA LEU A 196 21.07 1.35 36.52
C LEU A 196 21.83 0.66 37.67
N LYS A 197 23.11 1.01 37.83
CA LYS A 197 23.90 0.70 39.02
C LYS A 197 23.71 1.81 40.04
#